data_AF-A0A9D6JJS3-F1
#
_entry.id   AF-A0A9D6JJS3-F1
#
_cell.length_a   1.000
_cell.length_b   1.000
_cell.length_c   1.000
_cell.angle_alpha   90.00
_cell.angle_beta   90.00
_cell.angle_gamma   90.00
#
_symmetry.space_group_name_H-M   'P 1'
#
loop_
_entity.id
_entity.type
_entity.pdbx_description
1 polymer ?
#
loop_
_entity_poly.entity_id
_entity_poly.type
_entity_poly.pdbx_seq_one_letter_code
_entity_poly.pdbx_strand_id
1 'polypeptide(L)'
;MRIFMVLLFIAFPVLSFADPGLPLVVVQDTAGGGKNYSLTLQILALMTVLTLLPSLLLMMTSFTRIIVVMSILRQALGTAQTPSNQVLVGLSLFLTLFIMAPVFDQAYTTAYQPYEAEQISGEEALKRLKVPFQKFMLAQTREDDIGLFAR
;
A
#
# COMPACT_ATOMS: atom_id res chain seq x y z
N MET A 1 19.70 21.71 -46.42
CA MET A 1 19.19 21.55 -45.04
C MET A 1 18.24 20.36 -44.85
N ARG A 2 17.32 20.07 -45.79
CA ARG A 2 16.37 18.93 -45.67
C ARG A 2 17.00 17.52 -45.80
N ILE A 3 17.98 17.33 -46.68
CA ILE A 3 18.68 16.05 -46.86
C ILE A 3 19.55 15.68 -45.65
N PHE A 4 20.18 16.67 -45.02
CA PHE A 4 20.97 16.46 -43.79
C PHE A 4 20.10 15.98 -42.62
N MET A 5 18.85 16.46 -42.56
CA MET A 5 17.89 16.09 -41.51
C MET A 5 17.33 14.67 -41.70
N VAL A 6 17.19 14.19 -42.94
CA VAL A 6 16.77 12.81 -43.24
C VAL A 6 17.90 11.81 -42.95
N LEU A 7 19.15 12.18 -43.24
CA LEU A 7 20.32 11.34 -42.94
C LEU A 7 20.54 11.20 -41.41
N LEU A 8 20.26 12.27 -40.66
CA LEU A 8 20.28 12.25 -39.19
C LEU A 8 19.18 11.37 -38.58
N PHE A 9 18.01 11.29 -39.22
CA PHE A 9 16.90 10.45 -38.76
C PHE A 9 17.12 8.96 -39.04
N ILE A 10 17.86 8.63 -40.11
CA ILE A 10 18.22 7.25 -40.48
C ILE A 10 19.39 6.72 -39.65
N ALA A 11 20.25 7.59 -39.09
CA ALA A 11 21.36 7.21 -38.21
C ALA A 11 20.95 7.02 -36.74
N PHE A 12 19.77 7.48 -36.35
CA PHE A 12 19.24 7.36 -34.98
C PHE A 12 19.13 5.93 -34.42
N PRO A 13 18.75 4.89 -35.18
CA PRO A 13 18.67 3.52 -34.65
C PRO A 13 20.05 2.89 -34.39
N VAL A 14 21.15 3.45 -34.93
CA VAL A 14 22.49 2.85 -34.79
C VAL A 14 23.17 3.25 -33.46
N LEU A 15 22.67 4.29 -32.79
CA LEU A 15 23.07 4.68 -31.43
C LEU A 15 22.12 4.14 -30.36
N SER A 16 21.15 3.31 -30.74
CA SER A 16 20.33 2.59 -29.77
C SER A 16 21.18 1.50 -29.13
N PHE A 17 21.68 1.76 -27.93
CA PHE A 17 22.09 0.72 -27.00
C PHE A 17 20.82 0.02 -26.49
N ALA A 18 20.19 -0.76 -27.37
CA ALA A 18 19.18 -1.71 -26.97
C ALA A 18 19.90 -2.86 -26.27
N ASP A 19 19.76 -2.92 -24.94
CA ASP A 19 20.09 -4.08 -24.13
C ASP A 19 19.26 -5.28 -24.63
N PRO A 20 19.88 -6.32 -25.23
CA PRO A 20 19.16 -7.46 -25.75
C PRO A 20 18.87 -8.42 -24.60
N GLY A 21 17.84 -8.10 -23.81
CA GLY A 21 17.34 -9.00 -22.80
C GLY A 21 16.25 -8.32 -21.99
N LEU A 22 15.05 -8.90 -21.96
CA LEU A 22 14.11 -8.59 -20.90
C LEU A 22 14.73 -9.13 -19.60
N PRO A 23 15.26 -8.29 -18.68
CA PRO A 23 15.90 -8.76 -17.44
C PRO A 23 14.87 -9.28 -16.43
N LEU A 24 13.59 -9.29 -16.83
CA LEU A 24 12.44 -9.48 -15.97
C LEU A 24 12.24 -10.94 -15.54
N VAL A 25 12.83 -11.91 -16.25
CA VAL A 25 12.74 -13.33 -15.90
C VAL A 25 14.10 -14.02 -16.12
N VAL A 26 15.09 -13.71 -15.28
CA VAL A 26 16.25 -14.58 -15.11
C VAL A 26 16.17 -15.16 -13.71
N VAL A 27 15.43 -16.26 -13.56
CA VAL A 27 15.54 -17.12 -12.38
C VAL A 27 16.84 -17.90 -12.57
N GLN A 28 17.91 -17.46 -11.92
CA GLN A 28 19.10 -18.31 -11.81
C GLN A 28 18.81 -19.32 -10.70
N ASP A 29 18.55 -20.57 -11.10
CA ASP A 29 18.49 -21.70 -10.17
C ASP A 29 19.89 -21.90 -9.58
N THR A 30 20.05 -21.61 -8.29
CA THR A 30 21.27 -21.99 -7.58
C THR A 30 21.27 -23.50 -7.37
N ALA A 31 22.46 -24.12 -7.40
CA ALA A 31 22.67 -25.56 -7.24
C ALA A 31 22.21 -26.14 -5.87
N GLY A 32 21.53 -25.35 -5.02
CA GLY A 32 20.96 -25.73 -3.73
C GLY A 32 19.46 -25.42 -3.57
N GLY A 33 18.72 -25.16 -4.65
CA GLY A 33 17.26 -24.98 -4.62
C GLY A 33 16.77 -23.58 -4.19
N GLY A 34 17.66 -22.58 -4.11
CA GLY A 34 17.30 -21.19 -3.88
C GLY A 34 17.05 -20.44 -5.19
N LYS A 35 15.89 -19.82 -5.33
CA LYS A 35 15.57 -18.93 -6.47
C LYS A 35 16.09 -17.53 -6.19
N ASN A 36 17.18 -17.13 -6.85
CA ASN A 36 17.63 -15.74 -6.84
C ASN A 36 16.80 -14.95 -7.86
N TYR A 37 15.88 -14.13 -7.38
CA TYR A 37 15.17 -13.17 -8.22
C TYR A 37 16.14 -12.08 -8.67
N SER A 38 16.00 -11.63 -9.92
CA SER A 38 16.73 -10.46 -10.41
C SER A 38 16.46 -9.25 -9.50
N LEU A 39 17.50 -8.47 -9.17
CA LEU A 39 17.39 -7.24 -8.37
C LEU A 39 16.29 -6.31 -8.92
N THR A 40 16.13 -6.27 -10.24
CA THR A 40 15.07 -5.52 -10.92
C THR A 40 13.67 -6.01 -10.54
N LEU A 41 13.46 -7.32 -10.40
CA LEU A 41 12.17 -7.90 -10.00
C LEU A 41 11.87 -7.64 -8.51
N GLN A 42 12.89 -7.67 -7.65
CA GLN A 42 12.75 -7.33 -6.24
C GLN A 42 12.36 -5.85 -6.06
N ILE A 43 13.00 -4.94 -6.80
CA ILE A 43 12.66 -3.51 -6.79
C ILE A 43 11.24 -3.30 -7.34
N LEU A 44 10.86 -3.98 -8.42
CA LEU A 44 9.51 -3.91 -8.97
C LEU A 44 8.46 -4.31 -7.91
N ALA A 45 8.66 -5.47 -7.26
CA ALA A 45 7.77 -5.95 -6.21
C ALA A 45 7.68 -4.97 -5.03
N LEU A 46 8.81 -4.40 -4.61
CA LEU A 46 8.85 -3.39 -3.54
C LEU A 46 8.02 -2.15 -3.91
N MET A 47 8.18 -1.63 -5.14
CA MET A 47 7.43 -0.47 -5.61
C MET A 47 5.93 -0.76 -5.69
N THR A 48 5.54 -1.97 -6.12
CA THR A 48 4.15 -2.40 -6.13
C THR A 48 3.56 -2.39 -4.73
N VAL A 49 4.24 -2.99 -3.75
CA VAL A 49 3.78 -3.01 -2.36
C VAL A 49 3.69 -1.59 -1.79
N LEU A 50 4.73 -0.76 -2.01
CA LEU A 50 4.77 0.60 -1.48
C LEU A 50 3.64 1.48 -2.02
N THR A 51 3.24 1.29 -3.28
CA THR A 51 2.15 2.04 -3.91
C THR A 51 0.78 1.65 -3.34
N LEU A 52 0.56 0.38 -3.01
CA LEU A 52 -0.70 -0.13 -2.48
C LEU A 52 -0.83 0.01 -0.95
N LEU A 53 0.30 0.05 -0.25
CA LEU A 53 0.36 0.15 1.20
C LEU A 53 -0.49 1.30 1.79
N PRO A 54 -0.44 2.55 1.30
CA PRO A 54 -1.20 3.64 1.90
C PRO A 54 -2.72 3.43 1.80
N SER A 55 -3.23 2.91 0.68
CA SER A 55 -4.66 2.67 0.53
C SER A 55 -5.14 1.51 1.40
N LEU A 56 -4.35 0.43 1.48
CA LEU A 56 -4.65 -0.71 2.36
C LEU A 56 -4.70 -0.29 3.84
N LEU A 57 -3.76 0.55 4.28
CA LEU A 57 -3.76 1.07 5.65
C LEU A 57 -5.04 1.86 5.95
N LEU A 58 -5.48 2.72 5.05
CA LEU A 58 -6.73 3.47 5.24
C LEU A 58 -7.94 2.53 5.30
N MET A 59 -7.99 1.49 4.45
CA MET A 59 -9.11 0.54 4.43
C MET A 59 -9.19 -0.36 5.67
N MET A 60 -8.07 -0.63 6.34
CA MET A 60 -8.03 -1.41 7.60
C MET A 60 -8.39 -0.60 8.85
N THR A 61 -8.74 0.69 8.70
CA THR A 61 -9.03 1.62 9.80
C THR A 61 -10.46 2.15 9.73
N SER A 62 -10.83 3.05 10.64
CA SER A 62 -12.13 3.75 10.59
C SER A 62 -12.28 4.74 9.43
N PHE A 63 -11.21 5.03 8.67
CA PHE A 63 -11.19 6.08 7.64
C PHE A 63 -12.33 5.94 6.63
N THR A 64 -12.52 4.76 6.05
CA THR A 64 -13.52 4.52 5.00
C THR A 64 -14.95 4.85 5.47
N ARG A 65 -15.32 4.49 6.71
CA ARG A 65 -16.65 4.80 7.25
C ARG A 65 -16.83 6.32 7.40
N ILE A 66 -15.83 7.00 7.94
CA ILE A 66 -15.89 8.44 8.20
C ILE A 66 -16.00 9.23 6.90
N ILE A 67 -15.13 8.97 5.92
CA ILE A 67 -15.13 9.71 4.65
C ILE A 67 -16.42 9.50 3.86
N VAL A 68 -16.99 8.30 3.89
CA VAL A 68 -18.27 8.00 3.22
C VAL A 68 -19.41 8.75 3.87
N VAL A 69 -19.54 8.71 5.21
CA VAL A 69 -20.57 9.46 5.93
C VAL A 69 -20.44 10.96 5.69
N MET A 70 -19.23 11.51 5.74
CA MET A 70 -18.96 12.92 5.46
C MET A 70 -19.29 13.30 4.01
N SER A 71 -19.02 12.41 3.04
CA SER A 71 -19.35 12.63 1.63
C SER A 71 -20.87 12.62 1.38
N ILE A 72 -21.60 11.69 2.02
CA ILE A 72 -23.06 11.63 1.97
C ILE A 72 -23.66 12.89 2.61
N LEU A 73 -23.13 13.30 3.76
CA LEU A 73 -23.57 14.53 4.44
C LEU A 73 -23.39 15.76 3.54
N ARG A 74 -22.24 15.87 2.85
CA ARG A 74 -22.01 16.95 1.88
C ARG A 74 -23.07 16.97 0.78
N GLN A 75 -23.44 15.81 0.24
CA GLN A 75 -24.47 15.72 -0.80
C GLN A 75 -25.84 16.13 -0.25
N ALA A 76 -26.15 15.72 0.99
CA ALA A 76 -27.41 16.03 1.66
C ALA A 76 -27.59 17.53 1.96
N LEU A 77 -26.52 18.30 2.14
CA LEU A 77 -26.59 19.75 2.38
C LEU A 77 -27.04 20.54 1.15
N GLY A 78 -27.06 19.96 -0.05
CA GLY A 78 -27.53 20.61 -1.28
C GLY A 78 -26.71 21.82 -1.74
N THR A 79 -25.59 22.12 -1.06
CA THR A 79 -24.71 23.25 -1.37
C THR A 79 -23.69 22.88 -2.44
N ALA A 80 -23.45 23.79 -3.39
CA ALA A 80 -22.42 23.60 -4.39
C ALA A 80 -21.02 23.66 -3.74
N GLN A 81 -20.32 22.53 -3.74
CA GLN A 81 -18.85 22.39 -3.53
C GLN A 81 -18.28 22.80 -2.17
N THR A 82 -19.07 23.34 -1.26
CA THR A 82 -18.66 23.54 0.14
C THR A 82 -19.23 22.40 0.97
N PRO A 83 -18.42 21.61 1.71
CA PRO A 83 -16.95 21.67 1.86
C PRO A 83 -16.15 20.99 0.72
N SER A 84 -14.94 21.50 0.43
CA SER A 84 -14.01 20.91 -0.56
C SER A 84 -13.58 19.48 -0.19
N ASN A 85 -13.31 18.64 -1.18
CA ASN A 85 -12.88 17.25 -0.97
C ASN A 85 -11.62 17.15 -0.09
N GLN A 86 -10.68 18.08 -0.25
CA GLN A 86 -9.45 18.10 0.56
C GLN A 86 -9.73 18.30 2.05
N VAL A 87 -10.73 19.14 2.38
CA VAL A 87 -11.13 19.40 3.78
C VAL A 87 -11.79 18.16 4.38
N LEU A 88 -12.66 17.48 3.63
CA LEU A 88 -13.30 16.25 4.09
C LEU A 88 -12.29 15.13 4.34
N VAL A 89 -11.31 14.97 3.44
CA VAL A 89 -10.23 13.99 3.62
C VAL A 89 -9.38 14.32 4.84
N GLY A 90 -9.00 15.60 5.01
CA GLY A 90 -8.23 16.04 6.18
C GLY A 90 -8.96 15.78 7.50
N LEU A 91 -10.24 16.18 7.61
CA LEU A 91 -11.08 15.90 8.77
C LEU A 91 -11.20 14.40 9.03
N SER A 92 -11.43 13.61 7.98
CA SER A 92 -11.57 12.16 8.11
C SER A 92 -10.29 11.51 8.63
N LEU A 93 -9.13 11.99 8.18
CA LEU A 93 -7.83 11.48 8.62
C LEU A 93 -7.55 11.83 10.09
N PHE A 94 -7.82 13.07 10.51
CA PHE A 94 -7.69 13.47 11.93
C PHE A 94 -8.61 12.67 12.85
N LEU A 95 -9.88 12.52 12.48
CA LEU A 95 -10.82 11.70 13.25
C LEU A 95 -10.41 10.22 13.28
N THR A 96 -9.84 9.71 12.18
CA THR A 96 -9.30 8.35 12.15
C THR A 96 -8.15 8.19 13.13
N LEU A 97 -7.18 9.10 13.13
CA LEU A 97 -6.05 9.05 14.08
C LEU A 97 -6.55 9.11 15.54
N PHE A 98 -7.53 9.96 15.82
CA PHE A 98 -8.14 10.06 17.15
C PHE A 98 -8.83 8.76 17.58
N ILE A 99 -9.64 8.16 16.70
CA ILE A 99 -10.38 6.92 17.01
C ILE A 99 -9.44 5.71 17.08
N MET A 100 -8.39 5.68 16.24
CA MET A 100 -7.44 4.56 16.14
C MET A 100 -6.30 4.63 17.15
N ALA A 101 -6.14 5.72 17.91
CA ALA A 101 -5.12 5.88 18.94
C ALA A 101 -4.89 4.63 19.81
N PRO A 102 -5.91 4.00 20.44
CA PRO A 102 -5.69 2.81 21.28
C PRO A 102 -5.20 1.58 20.49
N VAL A 103 -5.54 1.47 19.21
CA VAL A 103 -5.07 0.36 18.34
C VAL A 103 -3.60 0.57 17.99
N PHE A 104 -3.20 1.81 17.69
CA PHE A 104 -1.80 2.15 17.42
C PHE A 104 -0.93 1.98 18.67
N ASP A 105 -1.41 2.40 19.84
CA ASP A 105 -0.68 2.23 21.11
C ASP A 105 -0.47 0.74 21.45
N GLN A 106 -1.48 -0.10 21.23
CA GLN A 106 -1.34 -1.55 21.40
C GLN A 106 -0.35 -2.13 20.41
N ALA A 107 -0.41 -1.75 19.12
CA ALA A 107 0.54 -2.22 18.13
C ALA A 107 1.98 -1.78 18.45
N TYR A 108 2.14 -0.55 18.95
CA TYR A 108 3.44 -0.01 19.35
C TYR A 108 4.06 -0.79 20.52
N THR A 109 3.31 -0.96 21.60
CA THR A 109 3.79 -1.64 22.82
C THR A 109 3.99 -3.14 22.65
N THR A 110 3.15 -3.82 21.87
CA THR A 110 3.17 -5.29 21.75
C THR A 110 4.08 -5.82 20.65
N ALA A 111 4.36 -5.02 19.62
CA ALA A 111 5.14 -5.43 18.46
C ALA A 111 6.35 -4.53 18.21
N TYR A 112 6.17 -3.22 18.13
CA TYR A 112 7.26 -2.31 17.76
C TYR A 112 8.34 -2.21 18.84
N GLN A 113 7.95 -1.92 20.08
CA GLN A 113 8.87 -1.76 21.21
C GLN A 113 9.73 -3.02 21.48
N PRO A 114 9.17 -4.25 21.53
CA PRO A 114 10.00 -5.46 21.70
C PRO A 114 10.84 -5.78 20.46
N TYR A 115 10.43 -5.38 19.25
CA TYR A 115 11.22 -5.55 18.04
C TYR A 115 12.45 -4.62 18.04
N GLU A 116 12.26 -3.36 18.42
CA GLU A 116 13.34 -2.38 18.57
C GLU A 116 14.34 -2.80 19.65
N ALA A 117 13.85 -3.40 20.75
CA ALA A 117 14.68 -3.98 21.79
C ALA A 117 15.32 -5.33 21.43
N GLU A 118 15.19 -5.78 20.16
CA GLU A 118 15.70 -7.06 19.64
C GLU A 118 15.19 -8.31 20.40
N GLN A 119 14.08 -8.18 21.12
CA GLN A 119 13.50 -9.27 21.92
C GLN A 119 12.67 -10.25 21.06
N ILE A 120 12.22 -9.82 19.89
CA ILE A 120 11.44 -10.63 18.95
C ILE A 120 11.98 -10.49 17.53
N SER A 121 11.85 -11.55 16.73
CA SER A 121 12.19 -11.50 15.30
C SER A 121 11.20 -10.61 14.53
N GLY A 122 11.60 -10.12 13.36
CA GLY A 122 10.71 -9.33 12.50
C GLY A 122 9.43 -10.08 12.08
N GLU A 123 9.51 -11.40 11.90
CA GLU A 123 8.33 -12.23 11.58
C GLU A 123 7.35 -12.29 12.76
N GLU A 124 7.86 -12.45 13.98
CA GLU A 124 7.04 -12.45 15.20
C GLU A 124 6.45 -11.06 15.48
N ALA A 125 7.22 -9.99 15.22
CA ALA A 125 6.73 -8.62 15.30
C ALA A 125 5.53 -8.41 14.35
N LEU A 126 5.60 -8.87 13.11
CA LEU A 126 4.49 -8.79 12.15
C LEU A 126 3.25 -9.58 12.62
N LYS A 127 3.45 -10.77 13.19
CA LYS A 127 2.34 -11.57 13.75
C LYS A 127 1.65 -10.83 14.89
N ARG A 128 2.41 -10.26 15.82
CA ARG A 128 1.86 -9.47 16.94
C ARG A 128 1.20 -8.18 16.48
N LEU A 129 1.79 -7.50 15.51
CA LEU A 129 1.28 -6.24 14.95
C LEU A 129 -0.10 -6.43 14.31
N LYS A 130 -0.38 -7.58 13.68
CA LYS A 130 -1.68 -7.86 13.07
C LYS A 130 -2.83 -7.98 14.08
N VAL A 131 -2.55 -8.48 15.29
CA VAL A 131 -3.58 -8.80 16.30
C VAL A 131 -4.48 -7.60 16.67
N PRO A 132 -3.96 -6.41 17.05
CA PRO A 132 -4.81 -5.28 17.43
C PRO A 132 -5.69 -4.79 16.28
N PHE A 133 -5.18 -4.74 15.04
CA PHE A 133 -5.97 -4.38 13.86
C PHE A 133 -7.06 -5.41 13.56
N GLN A 134 -6.74 -6.71 13.66
CA GLN A 134 -7.73 -7.77 13.48
C GLN A 134 -8.83 -7.69 14.53
N LYS A 135 -8.49 -7.46 15.81
CA LYS A 135 -9.47 -7.28 16.89
C LYS A 135 -10.38 -6.08 16.62
N PHE A 136 -9.82 -4.96 16.19
CA PHE A 136 -10.59 -3.77 15.81
C PHE A 136 -11.58 -4.06 14.69
N MET A 137 -11.13 -4.72 13.61
CA MET A 137 -12.00 -5.07 12.48
C MET A 137 -13.12 -6.02 12.90
N LEU A 138 -12.80 -7.10 13.62
CA LEU A 138 -13.79 -8.08 14.10
C LEU A 138 -14.85 -7.44 15.01
N ALA A 139 -14.47 -6.45 15.84
CA ALA A 139 -15.42 -5.71 16.66
C ALA A 139 -16.39 -4.82 15.84
N GLN A 140 -16.10 -4.59 14.55
CA GLN A 140 -16.89 -3.74 13.65
C GLN A 140 -17.57 -4.52 12.50
N THR A 141 -17.21 -5.80 12.30
CA THR A 141 -17.80 -6.67 11.27
C THR A 141 -19.00 -7.43 11.85
N ARG A 142 -20.09 -7.53 11.08
CA ARG A 142 -21.27 -8.30 11.48
C ARG A 142 -20.99 -9.79 11.40
N GLU A 143 -21.55 -10.57 12.31
CA GLU A 143 -21.39 -12.03 12.33
C GLU A 143 -21.93 -12.68 11.04
N ASP A 144 -23.05 -12.19 10.52
CA ASP A 144 -23.64 -12.66 9.25
C ASP A 144 -22.69 -12.48 8.07
N ASP A 145 -21.99 -11.34 8.00
CA ASP A 145 -21.01 -11.05 6.95
C ASP A 145 -19.82 -12.02 7.05
N ILE A 146 -19.31 -12.26 8.26
CA ILE A 146 -18.22 -13.23 8.48
C ILE A 146 -18.65 -14.64 8.05
N GLY A 147 -19.87 -15.04 8.41
CA GLY A 147 -20.41 -16.35 8.04
C GLY A 147 -20.59 -16.54 6.53
N LEU A 148 -20.89 -15.46 5.80
CA LEU A 148 -20.99 -15.50 4.34
C LEU A 148 -19.62 -15.70 3.69
N PHE A 149 -18.56 -15.02 4.15
CA PHE A 149 -17.21 -15.13 3.59
C PHE A 149 -16.44 -16.36 4.06
N ALA A 150 -16.90 -17.04 5.11
CA ALA A 150 -16.30 -18.29 5.61
C ALA A 150 -16.83 -19.55 4.90
N ARG A 151 -17.88 -19.42 4.07
CA ARG A 151 -18.43 -20.49 3.22
C ARG A 151 -17.78 -20.49 1.85
#